data_AF-A0A2V2EQC4-F1
#
_entry.id   AF-A0A2V2EQC4-F1
#
_cell.length_a   1.000
_cell.length_b   1.000
_cell.length_c   1.000
_cell.angle_alpha   90.00
_cell.angle_beta   90.00
_cell.angle_gamma   90.00
#
_symmetry.space_group_name_H-M   'P 1'
#
loop_
_entity.id
_entity.type
_entity.pdbx_description
1 polymer ?
#
loop_
_entity_poly.entity_id
_entity_poly.type
_entity_poly.pdbx_seq_one_letter_code
_entity_poly.pdbx_strand_id
1 'polypeptide(L)' 'TAIGYADTTLSPIFVAAGKGIKEGFEMKLFPREVDVTPTAAVLLGVRIPAECEGSPAYTILSEEM' A
#
# COMPACT_ATOMS: atom_id res chain seq x y z
N THR A 1 2.51 13.31 8.89
CA THR A 1 2.32 12.62 10.17
C THR A 1 0.87 12.73 10.59
N ALA A 2 0.20 11.60 10.81
CA ALA A 2 -1.06 11.55 11.55
C ALA A 2 -0.76 11.44 13.06
N ILE A 3 -1.42 12.25 13.88
CA ILE A 3 -1.25 12.28 15.34
C ILE A 3 -2.46 11.64 15.99
N GLY A 4 -2.21 10.72 16.92
CA GLY A 4 -3.19 9.99 17.70
C GLY A 4 -3.40 10.57 19.08
N TYR A 5 -4.12 9.82 19.92
CA TYR A 5 -4.35 10.19 21.30
C TYR A 5 -3.02 10.25 22.08
N ALA A 6 -2.90 11.23 23.00
CA ALA A 6 -1.71 11.47 23.82
C ALA A 6 -0.41 11.68 23.01
N ASP A 7 -0.48 12.43 21.91
CA ASP A 7 0.67 12.80 21.06
C ASP A 7 1.43 11.61 20.44
N THR A 8 0.76 10.46 20.34
CA THR A 8 1.31 9.28 19.68
C THR A 8 1.27 9.42 18.17
N THR A 9 2.22 8.81 17.46
CA THR A 9 2.17 8.75 15.99
C THR A 9 1.19 7.66 15.54
N LEU A 10 0.27 8.02 14.64
CA LEU A 10 -0.57 7.08 13.90
C LEU A 10 -0.06 6.87 12.47
N SER A 11 1.16 7.32 12.16
CA SER A 11 1.71 7.18 10.81
C SER A 11 2.32 5.78 10.68
N PRO A 12 1.68 4.83 9.96
CA PRO A 12 2.25 3.51 9.77
C PRO A 12 3.51 3.62 8.91
N ILE A 13 4.46 2.71 9.15
CA ILE A 13 5.57 2.48 8.24
C ILE A 13 5.11 1.45 7.22
N PHE A 14 5.22 1.77 5.93
CA PHE A 14 4.91 0.85 4.85
C PHE A 14 6.17 0.61 4.00
N VAL A 15 6.49 -0.67 3.77
CA VAL A 15 7.60 -1.11 2.91
C VAL A 15 7.12 -2.32 2.12
N ALA A 16 7.38 -2.31 0.81
CA ALA A 16 7.12 -3.44 -0.07
C ALA A 16 8.39 -3.77 -0.86
N ALA A 17 8.63 -5.05 -1.11
CA ALA A 17 9.76 -5.55 -1.89
C ALA A 17 9.39 -6.86 -2.59
N GLY A 18 10.09 -7.16 -3.68
CA GLY A 18 9.90 -8.38 -4.45
C GLY A 18 9.43 -8.12 -5.87
N LYS A 19 9.04 -9.19 -6.58
CA LYS A 19 8.60 -9.12 -7.97
C LYS A 19 7.35 -8.24 -8.08
N GLY A 20 7.33 -7.34 -9.07
CA GLY A 20 6.21 -6.44 -9.32
C GLY A 20 6.27 -5.11 -8.56
N ILE A 21 7.30 -4.90 -7.72
CA ILE A 21 7.53 -3.66 -6.98
C ILE A 21 8.70 -2.89 -7.59
N LYS A 22 8.58 -1.56 -7.70
CA LYS A 22 9.67 -0.68 -8.13
C LYS A 22 10.85 -0.73 -7.16
N GLU A 23 12.06 -0.91 -7.70
CA GLU A 23 13.29 -0.86 -6.92
C GLU A 23 13.69 0.58 -6.60
N GLY A 24 14.18 0.83 -5.38
CA GLY A 24 14.70 2.14 -4.96
C GLY A 24 13.66 3.27 -4.96
N PHE A 25 12.36 2.94 -4.99
CA PHE A 25 11.29 3.94 -5.05
C PHE A 25 10.94 4.47 -3.65
N GLU A 26 11.21 5.75 -3.44
CA GLU A 26 10.77 6.47 -2.23
C GLU A 26 9.34 7.01 -2.44
N MET A 27 8.43 6.61 -1.56
CA MET A 27 7.02 6.98 -1.66
C MET A 27 6.81 8.45 -1.33
N LYS A 28 6.07 9.17 -2.19
CA LYS A 28 5.63 10.56 -1.95
C LYS A 28 4.27 10.65 -1.25
N LEU A 29 3.48 9.59 -1.34
CA LEU A 29 2.14 9.47 -0.76
C LEU A 29 2.13 8.28 0.18
N PHE A 30 1.29 8.35 1.21
CA PHE A 30 1.16 7.27 2.19
C PHE A 30 -0.06 6.41 1.84
N PRO A 31 0.11 5.10 1.57
CA PRO A 31 -1.01 4.20 1.45
C PRO A 31 -1.66 4.05 2.83
N ARG A 32 -2.97 3.87 2.85
CA ARG A 32 -3.71 3.53 4.08
C ARG A 32 -3.55 2.04 4.34
N GLU A 33 -3.73 1.62 5.59
CA GLU A 33 -3.63 0.20 5.94
C GLU A 33 -4.59 -0.68 5.12
N VAL A 34 -5.78 -0.15 4.81
CA VAL A 34 -6.78 -0.84 3.96
C VAL A 34 -6.32 -1.05 2.52
N ASP A 35 -5.33 -0.30 2.04
CA ASP A 35 -4.80 -0.40 0.67
C ASP A 35 -3.83 -1.61 0.54
N VAL A 36 -3.41 -2.25 1.64
CA VAL A 36 -2.47 -3.39 1.63
C VAL A 36 -3.10 -4.64 0.98
N THR A 37 -4.33 -5.00 1.36
CA THR A 37 -5.01 -6.18 0.81
C THR A 37 -5.24 -6.13 -0.70
N PRO A 38 -5.81 -5.05 -1.29
CA PRO A 38 -5.98 -4.98 -2.74
C PRO A 38 -4.64 -4.89 -3.48
N THR A 39 -3.61 -4.28 -2.89
CA THR A 39 -2.25 -4.27 -3.46
C THR A 39 -1.66 -5.68 -3.55
N ALA A 40 -1.77 -6.46 -2.47
CA ALA A 40 -1.32 -7.86 -2.46
C ALA A 40 -2.12 -8.71 -3.45
N ALA A 41 -3.42 -8.48 -3.59
CA ALA A 41 -4.26 -9.21 -4.54
C ALA A 41 -3.79 -9.01 -5.99
N VAL A 42 -3.47 -7.78 -6.37
CA VAL A 42 -2.91 -7.45 -7.68
C VAL A 42 -1.57 -8.15 -7.90
N LEU A 43 -0.63 -8.04 -6.95
CA LEU A 43 0.72 -8.62 -7.08
C LEU A 43 0.70 -10.15 -7.18
N LEU A 44 -0.24 -10.80 -6.48
CA LEU A 44 -0.38 -12.25 -6.46
C LEU A 44 -1.30 -12.79 -7.57
N GLY A 45 -1.95 -11.91 -8.35
CA GLY A 45 -2.88 -12.30 -9.41
C GLY A 45 -4.13 -13.01 -8.88
N VAL A 46 -4.59 -12.65 -7.67
CA VAL A 46 -5.79 -13.23 -7.06
C VAL A 46 -6.96 -12.23 -7.06
N ARG A 47 -8.16 -12.74 -6.81
CA ARG A 47 -9.38 -11.92 -6.76
C ARG A 47 -9.29 -10.88 -5.63
N ILE A 48 -9.58 -9.61 -5.95
CA ILE A 48 -9.74 -8.54 -4.96
C ILE A 48 -10.99 -8.83 -4.06
N PRO A 49 -10.92 -8.59 -2.73
CA PRO A 49 -12.07 -8.74 -1.85
C PRO A 49 -13.29 -7.94 -2.33
N ALA A 50 -14.50 -8.51 -2.17
CA ALA A 50 -15.71 -7.92 -2.74
C ALA A 50 -16.10 -6.60 -2.08
N GLU A 51 -15.84 -6.46 -0.78
CA GLU A 51 -16.13 -5.29 0.03
C GLU A 51 -14.83 -4.61 0.47
N CYS A 52 -13.92 -4.39 -0.48
CA CYS A 52 -12.65 -3.72 -0.21
C CYS A 52 -12.85 -2.20 -0.10
N GLU A 53 -12.48 -1.60 1.04
CA GLU A 53 -12.46 -0.15 1.22
C GLU A 53 -11.20 0.52 0.63
N GLY A 54 -10.13 -0.26 0.49
CA GLY A 54 -8.85 0.20 -0.04
C GLY A 54 -8.77 0.15 -1.56
N SER A 55 -7.70 0.72 -2.10
CA SER A 55 -7.32 0.58 -3.50
C SER A 55 -5.88 0.06 -3.63
N PRO A 56 -5.51 -0.58 -4.75
CA PRO A 56 -4.11 -0.92 -5.00
C PRO A 56 -3.21 0.32 -4.90
N ALA A 57 -2.04 0.17 -4.29
CA ALA A 57 -1.02 1.21 -4.21
C ALA A 57 -0.28 1.34 -5.55
N TYR A 58 -0.97 1.83 -6.59
CA TYR A 58 -0.47 1.88 -7.98
C TYR A 58 0.93 2.48 -8.13
N THR A 59 1.29 3.43 -7.27
CA THR A 59 2.59 4.12 -7.32
C THR A 59 3.79 3.19 -7.12
N ILE A 60 3.63 2.10 -6.35
CA ILE A 60 4.72 1.18 -6.02
C ILE A 60 4.91 0.06 -7.06
N LEU A 61 3.92 -0.15 -7.94
CA LEU A 61 3.93 -1.24 -8.92
C LEU A 61 4.91 -0.95 -10.05
N SER A 62 5.67 -1.96 -10.47
CA SER A 62 6.67 -1.84 -11.54
C SER A 62 6.06 -1.80 -12.95
N GLU A 63 4.86 -2.33 -13.12
CA GLU A 63 4.12 -2.35 -14.38
C GLU A 63 2.95 -1.37 -14.32
N GLU A 64 2.60 -0.76 -15.46
CA GLU A 64 1.39 0.05 -15.57
C GLU A 64 0.16 -0.88 -15.62
N MET A 65 -0.90 -0.47 -14.91
CA MET A 65 -2.20 -1.15 -14.85
C MET A 65 -3.26 -0.38 -15.62
#